data_AF-A0A918A027-F1
#
_entry.id   AF-A0A918A027-F1
#
_cell.length_a   1.000
_cell.length_b   1.000
_cell.length_c   1.000
_cell.angle_alpha   90.00
_cell.angle_beta   90.00
_cell.angle_gamma   90.00
#
_symmetry.space_group_name_H-M   'P 1'
#
loop_
_entity.id
_entity.type
_entity.pdbx_description
1 polymer ?
#
loop_
_entity_poly.entity_id
_entity_poly.type
_entity_poly.pdbx_seq_one_letter_code
_entity_poly.pdbx_strand_id
1 'polypeptide(L)'
;MTRILNTQNAQITTATVQVQTLTISGKQVTLSVFRQLRERTLMFANASLTGVPWGYVNYHPDKCGSDDEHLHVVYQSGDDLYRSRVDRPSWAGKYFWSDWADQAIQGRYCENGHQRPKWLDRVDIWNEEEGGRYDASAFTIGGVQCQAKPVYMYHHSPADCMSKTQAKKAWDGLEAEVAEEAEDRKALRKRWAELSALPHLFIAV
;
A
#
# COMPACT_ATOMS: atom_id res chain seq x y z
N MET A 1 23.10 -12.12 -35.72
CA MET A 1 22.20 -11.93 -36.89
C MET A 1 20.84 -11.50 -36.37
N THR A 2 20.43 -10.27 -36.68
CA THR A 2 19.13 -9.71 -36.28
C THR A 2 18.06 -10.30 -37.20
N ARG A 3 17.10 -11.06 -36.65
CA ARG A 3 16.04 -11.70 -37.45
C ARG A 3 15.05 -10.61 -37.87
N ILE A 4 15.02 -10.29 -39.16
CA ILE A 4 14.09 -9.31 -39.72
C ILE A 4 12.69 -9.93 -39.74
N LEU A 5 11.76 -9.32 -39.01
CA LEU A 5 10.33 -9.63 -39.09
C LEU A 5 9.83 -9.17 -40.48
N ASN A 6 9.25 -10.08 -41.25
CA ASN A 6 8.65 -9.85 -42.56
C ASN A 6 7.27 -10.51 -42.62
N THR A 7 6.49 -10.22 -43.65
CA THR A 7 5.11 -10.75 -43.76
C THR A 7 5.05 -12.26 -44.01
N GLN A 8 6.17 -12.90 -44.35
CA GLN A 8 6.25 -14.35 -44.61
C GLN A 8 6.55 -15.15 -43.33
N ASN A 9 7.09 -14.49 -42.29
CA ASN A 9 7.38 -15.09 -40.99
C ASN A 9 6.56 -14.45 -39.84
N ALA A 10 5.69 -13.49 -40.16
CA ALA A 10 4.64 -12.99 -39.26
C ALA A 10 3.38 -13.87 -39.40
N GLN A 11 3.08 -14.64 -38.35
CA GLN A 11 1.86 -15.45 -38.28
C GLN A 11 0.85 -14.74 -37.37
N ILE A 12 -0.36 -14.51 -37.87
CA ILE A 12 -1.48 -14.04 -37.03
C ILE A 12 -2.09 -15.27 -36.37
N THR A 13 -1.77 -15.47 -35.09
CA THR A 13 -2.49 -16.45 -34.26
C THR A 13 -3.77 -15.77 -33.79
N THR A 14 -4.90 -16.11 -34.41
CA THR A 14 -6.22 -15.61 -33.99
C THR A 14 -6.55 -16.18 -32.62
N ALA A 15 -6.56 -15.33 -31.59
CA ALA A 15 -7.12 -15.66 -30.29
C ALA A 15 -8.61 -15.30 -30.28
N THR A 16 -9.46 -16.19 -29.76
CA THR A 16 -10.86 -15.85 -29.47
C THR A 16 -10.87 -14.86 -28.31
N VAL A 17 -11.31 -13.63 -28.54
CA VAL A 17 -11.42 -12.58 -27.51
C VAL A 17 -12.89 -12.40 -27.14
N GLN A 18 -13.21 -12.53 -25.85
CA GLN A 18 -14.51 -12.13 -25.32
C GLN A 18 -14.46 -10.64 -24.94
N VAL A 19 -15.32 -9.83 -25.56
CA VAL A 19 -15.44 -8.40 -25.24
C VAL A 19 -16.64 -8.22 -24.33
N GLN A 20 -16.42 -7.75 -23.10
CA GLN A 20 -17.49 -7.37 -22.19
C GLN A 20 -17.74 -5.87 -22.28
N THR A 21 -19.01 -5.47 -22.38
CA THR A 21 -19.41 -4.07 -22.52
C THR A 21 -20.36 -3.67 -21.41
N LEU A 22 -20.23 -2.44 -20.93
CA LEU A 22 -21.16 -1.85 -19.97
C LEU A 22 -22.43 -1.40 -20.72
N THR A 23 -23.61 -1.75 -20.20
CA THR A 23 -24.88 -1.28 -20.74
C THR A 23 -25.71 -0.57 -19.68
N ILE A 24 -26.40 0.50 -20.08
CA ILE A 24 -27.37 1.23 -19.25
C ILE A 24 -28.68 1.27 -20.03
N SER A 25 -29.75 0.71 -19.46
CA SER A 25 -31.06 0.59 -20.11
C SER A 25 -30.99 -0.04 -21.52
N GLY A 26 -30.17 -1.08 -21.68
CA GLY A 26 -29.99 -1.80 -22.94
C GLY A 26 -29.13 -1.09 -23.99
N LYS A 27 -28.57 0.08 -23.68
CA LYS A 27 -27.64 0.82 -24.58
C LYS A 27 -26.21 0.65 -24.10
N GLN A 28 -25.30 0.39 -25.03
CA GLN A 28 -23.87 0.33 -24.72
C GLN A 28 -23.37 1.70 -24.25
N VAL A 29 -22.59 1.70 -23.17
CA VAL A 29 -21.94 2.91 -22.66
C VAL A 29 -20.83 3.34 -23.61
N THR A 30 -20.88 4.61 -24.00
CA THR A 30 -19.85 5.29 -24.79
C THR A 30 -18.81 5.94 -23.88
N LEU A 31 -17.68 6.35 -24.46
CA LEU A 31 -16.66 7.11 -23.73
C LEU A 31 -17.19 8.42 -23.13
N SER A 32 -18.10 9.10 -23.84
CA SER A 32 -18.73 10.33 -23.36
C SER A 32 -19.62 10.10 -22.15
N VAL A 33 -20.31 8.95 -22.06
CA VAL A 33 -21.12 8.58 -20.89
C VAL A 33 -20.22 8.16 -19.73
N PHE A 34 -19.17 7.37 -19.97
CA PHE A 34 -18.22 7.01 -18.93
C PHE A 34 -17.58 8.23 -18.26
N ARG A 35 -17.18 9.24 -19.04
CA ARG A 35 -16.62 10.50 -18.52
C ARG A 35 -17.60 11.30 -17.66
N GLN A 36 -18.91 11.08 -17.80
CA GLN A 36 -19.94 11.72 -16.98
C GLN A 36 -20.16 11.01 -15.64
N LEU A 37 -19.63 9.79 -15.45
CA LEU A 37 -19.70 9.11 -14.16
C LEU A 37 -18.91 9.90 -13.11
N ARG A 38 -19.57 10.18 -11.98
CA ARG A 38 -18.97 10.85 -10.84
C ARG A 38 -17.86 9.98 -10.27
N GLU A 39 -16.71 10.60 -10.00
CA GLU A 39 -15.62 9.92 -9.32
C GLU A 39 -15.87 9.90 -7.81
N ARG A 40 -15.75 8.71 -7.20
CA ARG A 40 -15.86 8.50 -5.76
C ARG A 40 -14.94 7.37 -5.32
N THR A 41 -14.44 7.45 -4.09
CA THR A 41 -13.60 6.41 -3.49
C THR A 41 -14.37 5.10 -3.40
N LEU A 42 -13.86 4.05 -4.06
CA LEU A 42 -14.41 2.70 -3.94
C LEU A 42 -13.81 1.93 -2.75
N MET A 43 -12.51 2.04 -2.52
CA MET A 43 -11.77 1.23 -1.54
C MET A 43 -11.07 2.11 -0.50
N PHE A 44 -11.23 1.80 0.78
CA PHE A 44 -10.53 2.47 1.89
C PHE A 44 -9.29 1.70 2.35
N ALA A 45 -8.51 2.32 3.25
CA ALA A 45 -7.27 1.75 3.80
C ALA A 45 -7.50 0.40 4.52
N ASN A 46 -8.65 0.20 5.16
CA ASN A 46 -9.05 -1.07 5.78
C ASN A 46 -9.60 -2.11 4.78
N ALA A 47 -9.36 -1.92 3.48
CA ALA A 47 -9.83 -2.77 2.38
C ALA A 47 -11.36 -2.95 2.23
N SER A 48 -12.15 -2.13 2.94
CA SER A 48 -13.60 -2.08 2.78
C SER A 48 -14.00 -1.39 1.47
N LEU A 49 -15.17 -1.78 0.92
CA LEU A 49 -15.73 -1.24 -0.31
C LEU A 49 -17.01 -0.45 -0.04
N THR A 50 -17.18 0.69 -0.72
CA THR A 50 -18.42 1.51 -0.63
C THR A 50 -19.52 1.09 -1.61
N GLY A 51 -19.30 0.02 -2.37
CA GLY A 51 -20.21 -0.43 -3.41
C GLY A 51 -19.76 -1.71 -4.10
N VAL A 52 -20.51 -2.13 -5.11
CA VAL A 52 -20.27 -3.37 -5.85
C VAL A 52 -19.50 -3.04 -7.12
N PRO A 53 -18.24 -3.51 -7.25
CA PRO A 53 -17.47 -3.28 -8.46
C PRO A 53 -17.99 -4.15 -9.61
N TRP A 54 -18.11 -3.58 -10.80
CA TRP A 54 -18.60 -4.28 -11.99
C TRP A 54 -17.46 -4.70 -12.93
N GLY A 55 -16.40 -3.91 -12.99
CA GLY A 55 -15.30 -4.10 -13.92
C GLY A 55 -14.36 -2.90 -13.93
N TYR A 56 -13.22 -3.03 -14.60
CA TYR A 56 -12.30 -1.91 -14.80
C TYR A 56 -12.20 -1.54 -16.28
N VAL A 57 -11.86 -0.29 -16.57
CA VAL A 57 -11.64 0.22 -17.92
C VAL A 57 -10.17 0.59 -18.09
N ASN A 58 -9.62 0.34 -19.28
CA ASN A 58 -8.28 0.82 -19.64
C ASN A 58 -8.40 2.17 -20.36
N TYR A 59 -8.93 3.16 -19.64
CA TYR A 59 -9.07 4.52 -20.12
C TYR A 59 -8.62 5.49 -19.03
N HIS A 60 -7.63 6.33 -19.38
CA HIS A 60 -6.94 7.23 -18.47
C HIS A 60 -7.33 8.67 -18.80
N PRO A 61 -8.45 9.21 -18.26
CA PRO A 61 -8.88 10.57 -18.54
C PRO A 61 -7.80 11.60 -18.20
N ASP A 62 -7.03 11.33 -17.13
CA ASP A 62 -5.99 12.24 -16.63
C ASP A 62 -4.60 11.95 -17.21
N LYS A 63 -4.50 11.11 -18.25
CA LYS A 63 -3.23 10.68 -18.87
C LYS A 63 -2.23 10.10 -17.86
N CYS A 64 -2.71 9.49 -16.78
CA CYS A 64 -1.86 8.70 -15.90
C CYS A 64 -1.26 7.56 -16.72
N GLY A 65 0.06 7.59 -16.91
CA GLY A 65 0.81 6.78 -17.88
C GLY A 65 0.80 5.28 -17.62
N SER A 66 1.56 4.58 -18.46
CA SER A 66 1.61 3.15 -18.79
C SER A 66 1.94 2.15 -17.68
N ASP A 67 1.83 2.51 -16.41
CA ASP A 67 2.22 1.62 -15.34
C ASP A 67 0.96 0.96 -14.77
N ASP A 68 0.96 -0.37 -14.60
CA ASP A 68 -0.09 -1.20 -13.99
C ASP A 68 -0.26 -0.89 -12.48
N GLU A 69 -0.16 0.39 -12.13
CA GLU A 69 -0.14 0.96 -10.79
C GLU A 69 -1.53 1.34 -10.29
N HIS A 70 -2.54 1.43 -11.15
CA HIS A 70 -3.92 1.72 -10.75
C HIS A 70 -4.96 1.12 -11.69
N LEU A 71 -6.16 0.89 -11.17
CA LEU A 71 -7.35 0.47 -11.91
C LEU A 71 -8.37 1.60 -11.94
N HIS A 72 -9.03 1.80 -13.08
CA HIS A 72 -10.21 2.65 -13.19
C HIS A 72 -11.46 1.78 -13.11
N VAL A 73 -12.00 1.61 -11.91
CA VAL A 73 -13.09 0.68 -11.62
C VAL A 73 -14.44 1.38 -11.75
N VAL A 74 -15.38 0.79 -12.51
CA VAL A 74 -16.80 1.16 -12.49
C VAL A 74 -17.49 0.35 -11.40
N TYR A 75 -18.26 1.02 -10.55
CA TYR A 75 -18.95 0.37 -9.45
C TYR A 75 -20.31 1.01 -9.18
N GLN A 76 -21.17 0.24 -8.52
CA GLN A 76 -22.52 0.65 -8.14
C GLN A 76 -22.59 0.89 -6.63
N SER A 77 -23.26 1.97 -6.21
CA SER A 77 -23.65 2.20 -4.82
C SER A 77 -25.10 2.65 -4.77
N GLY A 78 -25.98 1.81 -4.24
CA GLY A 78 -27.41 1.98 -4.39
C GLY A 78 -27.82 1.93 -5.87
N ASP A 79 -28.58 2.93 -6.31
CA ASP A 79 -29.05 3.07 -7.70
C ASP A 79 -28.08 3.85 -8.61
N ASP A 80 -26.99 4.37 -8.05
CA ASP A 80 -26.05 5.20 -8.77
C ASP A 80 -24.81 4.40 -9.24
N LEU A 81 -24.32 4.75 -10.44
CA LEU A 81 -23.03 4.30 -10.96
C LEU A 81 -21.96 5.37 -10.73
N TYR A 82 -20.78 4.91 -10.34
CA TYR A 82 -19.60 5.71 -10.05
C TYR A 82 -18.37 5.11 -10.74
N ARG A 83 -17.32 5.92 -10.82
CA ARG A 83 -15.97 5.46 -11.14
C ARG A 83 -15.03 5.73 -9.97
N SER A 84 -14.02 4.90 -9.80
CA SER A 84 -12.94 5.12 -8.84
C SER A 84 -11.61 4.80 -9.51
N ARG A 85 -10.63 5.68 -9.34
CA ARG A 85 -9.23 5.25 -9.40
C ARG A 85 -8.94 4.45 -8.14
N VAL A 86 -8.33 3.28 -8.29
CA VAL A 86 -7.84 2.46 -7.19
C VAL A 86 -6.38 2.20 -7.45
N ASP A 87 -5.50 2.64 -6.57
CA ASP A 87 -4.06 2.40 -6.72
C ASP A 87 -3.67 1.02 -6.17
N ARG A 88 -2.67 0.41 -6.79
CA ARG A 88 -2.07 -0.83 -6.33
C ARG A 88 -1.43 -0.58 -4.96
N PRO A 89 -1.77 -1.38 -3.93
CA PRO A 89 -1.10 -1.26 -2.64
C PRO A 89 0.41 -1.44 -2.80
N SER A 90 1.16 -0.39 -2.45
CA SER A 90 2.63 -0.39 -2.46
C SER A 90 3.15 0.17 -1.14
N TRP A 91 4.06 -0.60 -0.53
CA TRP A 91 4.77 -0.25 0.69
C TRP A 91 6.28 -0.13 0.48
N ALA A 92 6.74 -0.19 -0.79
CA ALA A 92 8.15 0.01 -1.08
C ALA A 92 8.56 1.42 -0.61
N GLY A 93 9.51 1.48 0.33
CA GLY A 93 9.95 2.74 0.93
C GLY A 93 8.94 3.41 1.88
N LYS A 94 7.85 2.73 2.28
CA LYS A 94 6.90 3.24 3.27
C LYS A 94 7.05 2.51 4.60
N TYR A 95 7.30 3.28 5.65
CA TYR A 95 7.40 2.78 7.01
C TYR A 95 6.06 2.88 7.74
N PHE A 96 5.77 1.88 8.58
CA PHE A 96 4.71 1.95 9.56
C PHE A 96 5.19 2.73 10.80
N TRP A 97 4.42 3.73 11.22
CA TRP A 97 4.70 4.54 12.39
C TRP A 97 3.77 4.12 13.52
N SER A 98 4.33 3.61 14.61
CA SER A 98 3.60 3.20 15.80
C SER A 98 3.83 4.19 16.93
N ASP A 99 2.78 4.47 17.70
CA ASP A 99 2.86 5.32 18.89
C ASP A 99 3.71 4.66 20.01
N TRP A 100 3.91 3.34 19.94
CA TRP A 100 4.72 2.58 20.91
C TRP A 100 6.18 2.41 20.51
N ALA A 101 6.53 2.65 19.23
CA ALA A 101 7.84 2.29 18.70
C ALA A 101 9.00 2.89 19.51
N ASP A 102 8.91 4.17 19.87
CA ASP A 102 9.98 4.86 20.62
C ASP A 102 10.19 4.24 22.01
N GLN A 103 9.09 4.01 22.73
CA GLN A 103 9.11 3.45 24.08
C GLN A 103 9.56 1.98 24.07
N ALA A 104 9.12 1.22 23.06
CA ALA A 104 9.50 -0.17 22.88
C ALA A 104 11.01 -0.31 22.61
N ILE A 105 11.58 0.55 21.74
CA ILE A 105 13.02 0.63 21.48
C ILE A 105 13.78 0.98 22.76
N GLN A 106 13.36 2.04 23.47
CA GLN A 106 14.02 2.47 24.70
C GLN A 106 13.97 1.38 25.79
N GLY A 107 12.83 0.70 25.92
CA GLY A 107 12.67 -0.43 26.84
C GLY A 107 13.64 -1.56 26.53
N ARG A 108 13.77 -1.95 25.26
CA ARG A 108 14.72 -2.99 24.84
C ARG A 108 16.18 -2.59 25.02
N TYR A 109 16.51 -1.31 24.78
CA TYR A 109 17.84 -0.76 25.07
C TYR A 109 18.19 -0.90 26.57
N CYS A 110 17.27 -0.49 27.44
CA CYS A 110 17.41 -0.63 28.90
C CYS A 110 17.54 -2.10 29.35
N GLU A 111 16.70 -2.99 28.84
CA GLU A 111 16.75 -4.43 29.14
C GLU A 111 18.05 -5.09 28.68
N ASN A 112 18.66 -4.56 27.60
CA ASN A 112 19.90 -5.07 27.02
C ASN A 112 21.15 -4.38 27.60
N GLY A 113 21.08 -3.89 28.84
CA GLY A 113 22.22 -3.28 29.53
C GLY A 113 22.76 -2.04 28.82
N HIS A 114 21.87 -1.21 28.27
CA HIS A 114 22.20 -0.01 27.51
C HIS A 114 23.03 -0.31 26.24
N GLN A 115 22.85 -1.50 25.69
CA GLN A 115 23.36 -1.83 24.37
C GLN A 115 22.24 -1.76 23.35
N ARG A 116 22.52 -1.09 22.23
CA ARG A 116 21.62 -1.00 21.09
C ARG A 116 21.13 -2.39 20.67
N PRO A 117 19.81 -2.61 20.53
CA PRO A 117 19.29 -3.85 19.99
C PRO A 117 19.80 -4.13 18.57
N LYS A 118 20.28 -5.35 18.31
CA LYS A 118 20.88 -5.74 17.02
C LYS A 118 19.92 -5.70 15.83
N TRP A 119 18.62 -5.69 16.09
CA TRP A 119 17.57 -5.67 15.07
C TRP A 119 17.20 -4.27 14.58
N LEU A 120 17.76 -3.20 15.18
CA LEU A 120 17.61 -1.83 14.70
C LEU A 120 18.61 -1.54 13.60
N ASP A 121 18.15 -1.10 12.43
CA ASP A 121 19.02 -0.79 11.29
C ASP A 121 19.90 0.42 11.56
N ARG A 122 21.20 0.30 11.31
CA ARG A 122 22.15 1.38 11.54
C ARG A 122 22.07 2.41 10.42
N VAL A 123 21.58 3.59 10.75
CA VAL A 123 21.83 4.80 9.95
C VAL A 123 22.35 5.84 10.95
N ASP A 124 23.61 6.23 10.79
CA ASP A 124 24.21 7.33 11.55
C ASP A 124 23.67 8.63 10.94
N ILE A 125 22.48 9.08 11.36
CA ILE A 125 21.93 10.36 10.90
C ILE A 125 22.60 11.45 11.74
N TRP A 126 23.27 12.41 11.11
CA TRP A 126 23.83 13.58 11.79
C TRP A 126 22.83 14.73 11.70
N ASN A 127 22.45 15.34 12.83
CA ASN A 127 21.72 16.63 12.84
C ASN A 127 22.65 17.71 13.39
N GLU A 128 22.91 18.72 12.57
CA GLU A 128 23.75 19.85 12.97
C GLU A 128 23.07 20.74 14.02
N GLU A 129 21.73 20.81 14.05
CA GLU A 129 20.98 21.67 14.97
C GLU A 129 20.97 21.14 16.41
N GLU A 130 20.93 19.81 16.58
CA GLU A 130 20.91 19.18 17.91
C GLU A 130 22.29 18.59 18.29
N GLY A 131 23.32 18.83 17.48
CA GLY A 131 24.73 18.58 17.81
C GLY A 131 25.13 17.12 17.99
N GLY A 132 24.45 16.16 17.34
CA GLY A 132 24.66 14.74 17.59
C GLY A 132 24.27 13.77 16.48
N ARG A 133 24.72 12.51 16.64
CA ARG A 133 24.30 11.36 15.83
C ARG A 133 23.02 10.76 16.41
N TYR A 134 22.07 10.47 15.54
CA TYR A 134 20.89 9.67 15.84
C TYR A 134 21.07 8.31 15.23
N ASP A 135 20.59 7.32 15.96
CA ASP A 135 20.38 6.01 15.40
C ASP A 135 19.08 6.01 14.59
N ALA A 136 19.13 5.57 13.33
CA ALA A 136 17.90 5.29 12.60
C ALA A 136 16.99 4.40 13.43
N SER A 137 15.72 4.78 13.38
CA SER A 137 14.63 4.13 14.08
C SER A 137 13.85 3.21 13.15
N ALA A 138 14.47 2.80 12.04
CA ALA A 138 13.90 1.84 11.10
C ALA A 138 14.24 0.41 11.55
N PHE A 139 13.24 -0.47 11.46
CA PHE A 139 13.38 -1.87 11.82
C PHE A 139 12.27 -2.70 11.19
N THR A 140 12.35 -4.03 11.31
CA THR A 140 11.32 -4.94 10.83
C THR A 140 10.80 -5.83 11.95
N ILE A 141 9.49 -5.84 12.17
CA ILE A 141 8.78 -6.78 13.06
C ILE A 141 7.69 -7.45 12.23
N GLY A 142 7.56 -8.78 12.32
CA GLY A 142 6.51 -9.52 11.61
C GLY A 142 6.49 -9.33 10.08
N GLY A 143 7.62 -8.94 9.47
CA GLY A 143 7.70 -8.61 8.04
C GLY A 143 7.19 -7.22 7.65
N VAL A 144 6.82 -6.38 8.62
CA VAL A 144 6.44 -4.97 8.43
C VAL A 144 7.64 -4.07 8.70
N GLN A 145 8.00 -3.25 7.71
CA GLN A 145 8.99 -2.17 7.91
C GLN A 145 8.36 -1.07 8.75
N CYS A 146 8.96 -0.82 9.90
CA CYS A 146 8.52 0.17 10.87
C CYS A 146 9.54 1.31 10.97
N GLN A 147 9.07 2.48 11.40
CA GLN A 147 9.93 3.60 11.76
C GLN A 147 9.42 4.24 13.05
N ALA A 148 10.35 4.64 13.90
CA ALA A 148 10.09 5.39 15.12
C ALA A 148 10.64 6.82 14.99
N LYS A 149 10.31 7.69 15.94
CA LYS A 149 11.06 8.94 16.09
C LYS A 149 12.48 8.57 16.48
N PRO A 150 13.47 9.41 16.14
CA PRO A 150 14.83 9.22 16.61
C PRO A 150 14.85 9.02 18.13
N VAL A 151 15.06 7.78 18.55
CA VAL A 151 15.14 7.46 19.97
C VAL A 151 16.53 7.81 20.41
N TYR A 152 16.60 8.91 21.11
CA TYR A 152 17.76 9.24 21.87
C TYR A 152 17.99 8.17 22.93
N MET A 153 18.95 7.29 22.69
CA MET A 153 19.44 6.33 23.68
C MET A 153 20.28 7.06 24.75
N TYR A 154 19.76 8.18 25.27
CA TYR A 154 20.39 9.11 26.22
C TYR A 154 20.27 8.68 27.67
N HIS A 155 19.39 7.73 28.00
CA HIS A 155 19.31 7.18 29.35
C HIS A 155 20.53 6.30 29.59
N HIS A 156 21.67 6.92 29.88
CA HIS A 156 22.94 6.26 30.15
C HIS A 156 23.03 5.76 31.59
N SER A 157 22.06 6.11 32.44
CA SER A 157 21.99 5.64 33.82
C SER A 157 20.85 4.63 33.97
N PRO A 158 21.10 3.48 34.65
CA PRO A 158 20.04 2.52 34.98
C PRO A 158 18.88 3.13 35.78
N ALA A 159 19.08 4.27 36.44
CA ALA A 159 18.05 4.95 37.24
C ALA A 159 17.01 5.66 36.37
N ASP A 160 17.36 6.03 35.13
CA ASP A 160 16.46 6.70 34.20
C ASP A 160 15.75 5.72 33.26
N CYS A 161 16.05 4.43 33.37
CA CYS A 161 15.38 3.40 32.60
C CYS A 161 13.93 3.22 33.03
N MET A 162 13.05 3.05 32.04
CA MET A 162 11.68 2.62 32.30
C MET A 162 11.65 1.26 33.02
N SER A 163 10.63 1.05 33.85
CA SER A 163 10.46 -0.23 34.53
C SER A 163 10.26 -1.38 33.53
N LYS A 164 10.62 -2.60 33.93
CA LYS A 164 10.39 -3.81 33.11
C LYS A 164 8.93 -3.96 32.69
N THR A 165 7.99 -3.56 33.55
CA THR A 165 6.55 -3.58 33.25
C THR A 165 6.18 -2.58 32.15
N GLN A 166 6.73 -1.37 32.18
CA GLN A 166 6.53 -0.37 31.13
C GLN A 166 7.17 -0.79 29.81
N ALA A 167 8.41 -1.32 29.85
CA ALA A 167 9.11 -1.83 28.68
C ALA A 167 8.31 -2.95 28.01
N LYS A 168 7.83 -3.92 28.81
CA LYS A 168 6.96 -4.99 28.32
C LYS A 168 5.68 -4.44 27.71
N LYS A 169 4.99 -3.52 28.40
CA LYS A 169 3.75 -2.92 27.90
C LYS A 169 3.97 -2.23 26.55
N ALA A 170 5.04 -1.46 26.41
CA ALA A 170 5.36 -0.77 25.16
C ALA A 170 5.67 -1.76 24.03
N TRP A 171 6.43 -2.82 24.33
CA TRP A 171 6.72 -3.86 23.35
C TRP A 171 5.46 -4.60 22.91
N ASP A 172 4.61 -5.03 23.85
CA ASP A 172 3.35 -5.71 23.54
C ASP A 172 2.41 -4.81 22.71
N GLY A 173 2.38 -3.50 23.00
CA GLY A 173 1.62 -2.50 22.24
C GLY A 173 2.12 -2.36 20.81
N LEU A 174 3.44 -2.26 20.62
CA LEU A 174 4.06 -2.24 19.29
C LEU A 174 3.76 -3.52 18.50
N GLU A 175 3.90 -4.69 19.12
CA GLU A 175 3.60 -5.97 18.46
C GLU A 175 2.13 -6.08 18.02
N ALA A 176 1.21 -5.58 18.84
CA ALA A 176 -0.22 -5.57 18.50
C ALA A 176 -0.51 -4.66 17.30
N GLU A 177 -0.01 -3.42 17.30
CA GLU A 177 -0.19 -2.47 16.19
C GLU A 177 0.46 -2.97 14.89
N VAL A 178 1.64 -3.57 14.97
CA VAL A 178 2.31 -4.17 13.80
C VAL A 178 1.54 -5.37 13.25
N ALA A 179 0.95 -6.18 14.13
CA ALA A 179 0.11 -7.31 13.69
C ALA A 179 -1.17 -6.84 12.99
N GLU A 180 -1.81 -5.78 13.49
CA GLU A 180 -2.96 -5.13 12.85
C GLU A 180 -2.59 -4.59 11.47
N GLU A 181 -1.51 -3.80 11.38
CA GLU A 181 -1.00 -3.29 10.10
C GLU A 181 -0.69 -4.44 9.12
N ALA A 182 -0.10 -5.54 9.58
CA ALA A 182 0.20 -6.69 8.72
C ALA A 182 -1.07 -7.32 8.13
N GLU A 183 -2.14 -7.46 8.93
CA GLU A 183 -3.43 -7.97 8.45
C GLU A 183 -4.13 -6.98 7.52
N ASP A 184 -4.04 -5.67 7.78
CA ASP A 184 -4.54 -4.63 6.87
C ASP A 184 -3.83 -4.66 5.51
N ARG A 185 -2.49 -4.77 5.50
CA ARG A 185 -1.72 -4.91 4.26
C ARG A 185 -2.13 -6.13 3.47
N LYS A 186 -2.36 -7.25 4.15
CA LYS A 186 -2.81 -8.51 3.56
C LYS A 186 -4.23 -8.39 3.01
N ALA A 187 -5.14 -7.73 3.73
CA ALA A 187 -6.50 -7.45 3.28
C ALA A 187 -6.49 -6.55 2.03
N LEU A 188 -5.67 -5.51 2.01
CA LEU A 188 -5.48 -4.64 0.83
C LEU A 188 -4.94 -5.41 -0.38
N ARG A 189 -3.93 -6.28 -0.20
CA ARG A 189 -3.41 -7.13 -1.29
C ARG A 189 -4.49 -8.05 -1.84
N LYS A 190 -5.25 -8.69 -0.96
CA LYS A 190 -6.35 -9.57 -1.35
C LYS A 190 -7.41 -8.79 -2.13
N ARG A 191 -7.82 -7.63 -1.63
CA ARG A 191 -8.83 -6.80 -2.29
C ARG A 191 -8.35 -6.30 -3.65
N TRP A 192 -7.09 -5.87 -3.74
CA TRP A 192 -6.49 -5.51 -5.02
C TRP A 192 -6.53 -6.66 -6.01
N ALA A 193 -6.18 -7.87 -5.58
CA ALA A 193 -6.24 -9.07 -6.43
C ALA A 193 -7.67 -9.32 -6.94
N GLU A 194 -8.67 -9.22 -6.07
CA GLU A 194 -10.09 -9.33 -6.44
C GLU A 194 -10.49 -8.28 -7.48
N LEU A 195 -10.10 -7.01 -7.28
CA LEU A 195 -10.39 -5.92 -8.22
C LEU A 195 -9.67 -6.09 -9.56
N SER A 196 -8.43 -6.56 -9.55
CA SER A 196 -7.64 -6.82 -10.77
C SER A 196 -8.15 -8.02 -11.58
N ALA A 197 -8.87 -8.93 -10.93
CA ALA A 197 -9.49 -10.10 -11.55
C ALA A 197 -10.90 -9.80 -12.11
N LEU A 198 -11.42 -8.60 -11.88
CA LEU A 198 -12.66 -8.16 -12.50
C LEU A 198 -12.55 -8.15 -14.03
N PRO A 199 -13.68 -8.24 -14.74
CA PRO A 199 -13.64 -8.14 -16.19
C PRO A 199 -13.14 -6.76 -16.64
N HIS A 200 -12.36 -6.78 -17.72
CA HIS A 200 -12.01 -5.58 -18.47
C HIS A 200 -13.21 -5.15 -19.31
N LEU A 201 -13.78 -4.00 -18.97
CA LEU A 201 -14.91 -3.40 -19.67
C LEU A 201 -14.40 -2.60 -20.87
N PHE A 202 -14.86 -2.98 -22.05
CA PHE A 202 -14.61 -2.25 -23.27
C PHE A 202 -15.61 -1.10 -23.42
N ILE A 203 -15.08 0.09 -23.68
CA ILE A 203 -15.86 1.27 -24.03
C ILE A 203 -15.52 1.64 -25.47
N ALA A 204 -16.52 1.66 -26.34
CA ALA A 204 -16.35 2.09 -27.71
C ALA A 204 -15.95 3.59 -27.74
N VAL A 205 -14.91 3.89 -28.51
CA VAL A 205 -14.37 5.24 -28.75
C VAL A 205 -15.04 5.86 -29.97
#